data_AF-A0A918UV05-F1
#
_entry.id   AF-A0A918UV05-F1
#
_cell.length_a   1.000
_cell.length_b   1.000
_cell.length_c   1.000
_cell.angle_alpha   90.00
_cell.angle_beta   90.00
_cell.angle_gamma   90.00
#
_symmetry.space_group_name_H-M   'P 1'
#
loop_
_entity.id
_entity.type
_entity.pdbx_description
1 polymer ?
#
loop_
_entity_poly.entity_id
_entity_poly.type
_entity_poly.pdbx_seq_one_letter_code
_entity_poly.pdbx_strand_id
1 'polypeptide(L)'
;MGGVREDLEAFAAELFDGFFRADQRRWGQAYVRGLLDGRRKSVEPMAARLGADGNRQALAHFITSSPWDAAHVRARLAWRMHEAIGPEALIVDDTGFLKDGDASACVARQYTGTAGKVTNCQVGVSLHLATDRASAAIDWRLFVPAGWDPASPGADPVKVARRTRCGVPGQVGHVEKWQLALDMIDEARSWGIDVPLVVADAGYGDAAAFRHGLEERGLPYAVGISSRHTAHPAEARPVQPAYAGTGRPPTTRYPDAPQTVKDLVIAAGRTAVKPVSWREGSRPGKGRSGFKRMYSRFVALRVRPAGRGVRRAAGGPELPERWLLAEWPAGESEPVQFWLSSLPSGMPRATLVRLAKLRWRIEHDYREMKQGLGLAHFEGRT
;
A
#
# COMPACT_ATOMS: atom_id res chain seq x y z
N MET A 1 27.55 -19.34 -12.75
CA MET A 1 26.42 -19.80 -11.90
C MET A 1 26.78 -20.00 -10.44
N GLY A 2 28.05 -20.31 -10.07
CA GLY A 2 28.47 -20.46 -8.67
C GLY A 2 28.25 -19.22 -7.80
N GLY A 3 28.70 -18.04 -8.24
CA GLY A 3 28.57 -16.80 -7.45
C GLY A 3 27.13 -16.39 -7.11
N VAL A 4 26.18 -16.54 -8.05
CA VAL A 4 24.76 -16.22 -7.79
C VAL A 4 24.16 -17.13 -6.72
N ARG A 5 24.62 -18.39 -6.64
CA ARG A 5 24.18 -19.33 -5.61
C ARG A 5 24.75 -18.97 -4.25
N GLU A 6 26.04 -18.63 -4.18
CA GLU A 6 26.71 -18.20 -2.95
C GLU A 6 26.08 -16.93 -2.40
N ASP A 7 25.81 -15.94 -3.26
CA ASP A 7 25.14 -14.69 -2.88
C ASP A 7 23.74 -14.96 -2.31
N LEU A 8 22.98 -15.87 -2.93
CA LEU A 8 21.65 -16.25 -2.47
C LEU A 8 21.68 -16.99 -1.13
N GLU A 9 22.64 -17.91 -0.96
CA GLU A 9 22.81 -18.66 0.29
C GLU A 9 23.24 -17.73 1.43
N ALA A 10 24.13 -16.77 1.17
CA ALA A 10 24.51 -15.73 2.13
C ALA A 10 23.33 -14.82 2.49
N PHE A 11 22.55 -14.37 1.51
CA PHE A 11 21.34 -13.57 1.74
C PHE A 11 20.30 -14.34 2.59
N ALA A 12 20.02 -15.59 2.24
CA ALA A 12 19.07 -16.40 3.00
C ALA A 12 19.60 -16.70 4.42
N ALA A 13 20.91 -16.93 4.58
CA ALA A 13 21.51 -17.10 5.90
C ALA A 13 21.33 -15.87 6.78
N GLU A 14 21.54 -14.67 6.24
CA GLU A 14 21.31 -13.40 6.94
C GLU A 14 19.85 -13.25 7.42
N LEU A 15 18.89 -13.55 6.54
CA LEU A 15 17.45 -13.45 6.87
C LEU A 15 17.05 -14.36 8.02
N PHE A 16 17.57 -15.59 8.06
CA PHE A 16 17.19 -16.61 9.04
C PHE A 16 18.13 -16.69 10.25
N ASP A 17 19.20 -15.90 10.31
CA ASP A 17 20.22 -15.95 11.35
C ASP A 17 19.67 -15.91 12.79
N GLY A 18 18.64 -15.10 13.02
CA GLY A 18 18.02 -14.96 14.35
C GLY A 18 17.10 -16.10 14.77
N PHE A 19 16.88 -17.12 13.93
CA PHE A 19 16.15 -18.31 14.36
C PHE A 19 17.04 -19.18 15.24
N PHE A 20 16.58 -19.52 16.45
CA PHE A 20 17.38 -20.34 17.38
C PHE A 20 17.66 -21.76 16.86
N ARG A 21 16.69 -22.40 16.21
CA ARG A 21 16.81 -23.80 15.78
C ARG A 21 17.55 -23.91 14.44
N ALA A 22 18.61 -24.71 14.41
CA ALA A 22 19.39 -24.96 13.20
C ALA A 22 18.54 -25.51 12.04
N ASP A 23 17.57 -26.38 12.34
CA ASP A 23 16.65 -26.90 11.34
C ASP A 23 15.75 -25.82 10.72
N GLN A 24 15.32 -24.80 11.49
CA GLN A 24 14.53 -23.70 10.94
C GLN A 24 15.37 -22.85 9.98
N ARG A 25 16.63 -22.59 10.32
CA ARG A 25 17.57 -21.89 9.42
C ARG A 25 17.79 -22.67 8.13
N ARG A 26 18.09 -23.97 8.25
CA ARG A 26 18.31 -24.87 7.11
C ARG A 26 17.09 -24.94 6.19
N TRP A 27 15.90 -25.18 6.74
CA TRP A 27 14.70 -25.32 5.93
C TRP A 27 14.18 -23.98 5.38
N GLY A 28 14.43 -22.87 6.07
CA GLY A 28 14.20 -21.53 5.52
C GLY A 28 15.06 -21.26 4.28
N GLN A 29 16.36 -21.53 4.35
CA GLN A 29 17.27 -21.40 3.20
C GLN A 29 16.87 -22.32 2.05
N ALA A 30 16.54 -23.59 2.34
CA ALA A 30 16.05 -24.53 1.33
C ALA A 30 14.73 -24.05 0.69
N TYR A 31 13.80 -23.49 1.48
CA TYR A 31 12.53 -22.97 0.97
C TYR A 31 12.74 -21.78 0.02
N VAL A 32 13.59 -20.80 0.38
CA VAL A 32 13.92 -19.67 -0.49
C VAL A 32 14.56 -20.13 -1.80
N ARG A 33 15.51 -21.07 -1.75
CA ARG A 33 16.11 -21.66 -2.97
C ARG A 33 15.06 -22.37 -3.82
N GLY A 34 14.18 -23.16 -3.19
CA GLY A 34 13.07 -23.84 -3.89
C GLY A 34 12.07 -22.87 -4.53
N LEU A 35 11.83 -21.71 -3.91
CA LEU A 35 11.01 -20.64 -4.48
C LEU A 35 11.66 -19.99 -5.71
N LEU A 36 12.98 -19.93 -5.81
CA LEU A 36 13.66 -19.33 -6.95
C LEU A 36 13.89 -20.32 -8.09
N ASP A 37 13.91 -21.61 -7.79
CA ASP A 37 14.07 -22.67 -8.77
C ASP A 37 12.70 -23.08 -9.39
N GLY A 38 12.57 -23.02 -10.71
CA GLY A 38 11.40 -23.49 -11.48
C GLY A 38 10.14 -22.61 -11.43
N ARG A 39 9.11 -22.91 -12.26
CA ARG A 39 7.90 -22.06 -12.41
C ARG A 39 6.84 -22.26 -11.32
N ARG A 40 6.57 -23.51 -10.91
CA ARG A 40 5.52 -23.84 -9.92
C ARG A 40 6.10 -23.86 -8.50
N LYS A 41 5.47 -23.13 -7.58
CA LYS A 41 5.96 -22.89 -6.21
C LYS A 41 5.24 -23.73 -5.14
N SER A 42 4.67 -24.88 -5.52
CA SER A 42 4.12 -25.85 -4.56
C SER A 42 5.24 -26.70 -3.95
N VAL A 43 5.05 -27.15 -2.71
CA VAL A 43 6.10 -27.79 -1.90
C VAL A 43 6.69 -29.03 -2.55
N GLU A 44 5.86 -29.88 -3.15
CA GLU A 44 6.31 -31.14 -3.77
C GLU A 44 7.22 -30.91 -4.98
N PRO A 45 6.83 -30.11 -6.00
CA PRO A 45 7.75 -29.75 -7.08
C PRO A 45 9.01 -29.03 -6.60
N MET A 46 8.93 -28.18 -5.57
CA MET A 46 10.12 -27.52 -5.01
C MET A 46 11.08 -28.54 -4.39
N ALA A 47 10.57 -29.47 -3.59
CA ALA A 47 11.38 -30.52 -2.98
C ALA A 47 12.07 -31.40 -4.04
N ALA A 48 11.36 -31.77 -5.11
CA ALA A 48 11.91 -32.58 -6.19
C ALA A 48 13.08 -31.87 -6.91
N ARG A 49 12.97 -30.56 -7.18
CA ARG A 49 14.03 -29.78 -7.84
C ARG A 49 15.27 -29.60 -6.97
N LEU A 50 15.08 -29.43 -5.67
CA LEU A 50 16.18 -29.33 -4.71
C LEU A 50 16.98 -30.64 -4.56
N GLY A 51 16.46 -31.77 -5.06
CA GLY A 51 17.17 -33.05 -5.04
C GLY A 51 17.57 -33.48 -3.63
N ALA A 52 18.86 -33.73 -3.40
CA ALA A 52 19.38 -34.13 -2.09
C ALA A 52 19.19 -33.07 -0.98
N ASP A 53 19.04 -31.80 -1.35
CA ASP A 53 18.76 -30.70 -0.41
C ASP A 53 17.26 -30.54 -0.11
N GLY A 54 16.40 -31.28 -0.83
CA GLY A 54 14.95 -31.18 -0.76
C GLY A 54 14.31 -32.25 0.12
N ASN A 55 13.34 -31.85 0.95
CA ASN A 55 12.47 -32.80 1.63
C ASN A 55 11.04 -32.22 1.69
N ARG A 56 10.09 -32.92 1.06
CA ARG A 56 8.69 -32.49 0.95
C ARG A 56 8.05 -32.27 2.32
N GLN A 57 8.23 -33.21 3.25
CA GLN A 57 7.62 -33.14 4.57
C GLN A 57 8.23 -32.00 5.40
N ALA A 58 9.55 -31.85 5.35
CA ALA A 58 10.22 -30.81 6.12
C ALA A 58 9.91 -29.40 5.59
N LEU A 59 9.87 -29.20 4.27
CA LEU A 59 9.45 -27.93 3.67
C LEU A 59 7.99 -27.58 3.96
N ALA A 60 7.09 -28.58 3.91
CA ALA A 60 5.69 -28.40 4.28
C ALA A 60 5.57 -28.00 5.76
N HIS A 61 6.24 -28.73 6.65
CA HIS A 61 6.25 -28.43 8.07
C HIS A 61 6.84 -27.04 8.36
N PHE A 62 7.93 -26.67 7.69
CA PHE A 62 8.57 -25.36 7.85
C PHE A 62 7.59 -24.21 7.58
N ILE A 63 6.89 -24.21 6.44
CA ILE A 63 6.03 -23.07 6.06
C ILE A 63 4.67 -23.06 6.78
N THR A 64 4.19 -24.19 7.30
CA THR A 64 2.84 -24.27 7.91
C THR A 64 2.82 -24.39 9.44
N SER A 65 3.72 -25.17 10.01
CA SER A 65 3.59 -25.65 11.41
C SER A 65 4.78 -25.31 12.29
N SER A 66 5.94 -25.05 11.69
CA SER A 66 7.14 -24.69 12.45
C SER A 66 6.93 -23.34 13.14
N PRO A 67 7.21 -23.24 14.47
CA PRO A 67 7.03 -22.00 15.21
C PRO A 67 8.22 -21.08 14.95
N TRP A 68 8.16 -20.27 13.89
CA TRP A 68 9.08 -19.17 13.64
C TRP A 68 8.31 -17.85 13.54
N ASP A 69 8.94 -16.78 13.99
CA ASP A 69 8.35 -15.46 13.96
C ASP A 69 8.59 -14.80 12.60
N ALA A 70 7.51 -14.54 11.87
CA ALA A 70 7.58 -13.86 10.59
C ALA A 70 8.03 -12.40 10.71
N ALA A 71 7.78 -11.74 11.86
CA ALA A 71 8.23 -10.37 12.09
C ALA A 71 9.76 -10.28 12.07
N HIS A 72 10.46 -11.30 12.57
CA HIS A 72 11.93 -11.36 12.52
C HIS A 72 12.46 -11.35 11.07
N VAL A 73 11.88 -12.17 10.20
CA VAL A 73 12.27 -12.24 8.77
C VAL A 73 11.96 -10.92 8.07
N ARG A 74 10.80 -10.32 8.36
CA ARG A 74 10.41 -9.00 7.81
C ARG A 74 11.35 -7.89 8.26
N ALA A 75 11.73 -7.83 9.54
CA ALA A 75 12.66 -6.84 10.07
C ALA A 75 14.04 -6.95 9.40
N ARG A 76 14.59 -8.17 9.30
CA ARG A 76 15.86 -8.44 8.60
C ARG A 76 15.80 -8.01 7.14
N LEU A 77 14.73 -8.37 6.43
CA LEU A 77 14.52 -7.95 5.05
C LEU A 77 14.43 -6.42 4.94
N ALA A 78 13.71 -5.78 5.86
CA ALA A 78 13.55 -4.34 5.89
C ALA A 78 14.89 -3.61 6.06
N TRP A 79 15.74 -4.04 6.99
CA TRP A 79 17.08 -3.46 7.18
C TRP A 79 17.95 -3.60 5.93
N ARG A 80 18.02 -4.82 5.39
CA ARG A 80 18.84 -5.12 4.23
C ARG A 80 18.42 -4.33 3.00
N MET A 81 17.11 -4.20 2.78
CA MET A 81 16.55 -3.46 1.64
C MET A 81 16.61 -1.95 1.86
N HIS A 82 16.48 -1.47 3.10
CA HIS A 82 16.65 -0.06 3.41
C HIS A 82 18.06 0.43 3.05
N GLU A 83 19.10 -0.32 3.44
CA GLU A 83 20.48 -0.01 3.07
C GLU A 83 20.70 -0.07 1.54
N ALA A 84 20.17 -1.10 0.88
CA ALA A 84 20.37 -1.30 -0.56
C ALA A 84 19.63 -0.26 -1.43
N ILE A 85 18.46 0.21 -0.98
CA ILE A 85 17.57 1.06 -1.79
C ILE A 85 17.77 2.54 -1.50
N GLY A 86 18.09 2.92 -0.26
CA GLY A 86 18.04 4.32 0.19
C GLY A 86 16.65 4.93 -0.05
N PRO A 87 15.58 4.39 0.56
CA PRO A 87 14.21 4.71 0.20
C PRO A 87 13.82 6.16 0.47
N GLU A 88 13.07 6.74 -0.47
CA GLU A 88 12.49 8.08 -0.34
C GLU A 88 11.03 8.03 0.14
N ALA A 89 10.36 6.90 -0.02
CA ALA A 89 8.96 6.73 0.35
C ALA A 89 8.65 5.29 0.83
N LEU A 90 7.70 5.22 1.75
CA LEU A 90 6.90 4.03 2.02
C LEU A 90 5.71 4.03 1.08
N ILE A 91 5.48 2.91 0.40
CA ILE A 91 4.30 2.73 -0.45
C ILE A 91 3.40 1.69 0.19
N VAL A 92 2.15 2.08 0.46
CA VAL A 92 1.08 1.18 0.90
C VAL A 92 0.25 0.83 -0.33
N ASP A 93 0.05 -0.47 -0.54
CA ASP A 93 -0.83 -0.99 -1.59
C ASP A 93 -1.42 -2.33 -1.16
N ASP A 94 -2.47 -2.78 -1.86
CA ASP A 94 -3.00 -4.12 -1.67
C ASP A 94 -3.06 -4.91 -2.98
N THR A 95 -3.15 -6.23 -2.84
CA THR A 95 -3.27 -7.10 -3.99
C THR A 95 -4.13 -8.31 -3.69
N GLY A 96 -4.98 -8.65 -4.65
CA GLY A 96 -5.86 -9.80 -4.52
C GLY A 96 -5.28 -11.07 -5.15
N PHE A 97 -5.46 -12.19 -4.46
CA PHE A 97 -5.12 -13.54 -4.89
C PHE A 97 -6.39 -14.33 -5.15
N LEU A 98 -6.62 -14.72 -6.41
CA LEU A 98 -7.79 -15.51 -6.76
C LEU A 98 -7.73 -16.87 -6.06
N LYS A 99 -8.87 -17.27 -5.49
CA LYS A 99 -9.02 -18.55 -4.81
C LYS A 99 -10.34 -19.17 -5.21
N ASP A 100 -10.27 -20.46 -5.50
CA ASP A 100 -11.43 -21.31 -5.74
C ASP A 100 -11.66 -22.20 -4.51
N GLY A 101 -12.93 -22.44 -4.19
CA GLY A 101 -13.33 -23.23 -3.03
C GLY A 101 -13.32 -22.46 -1.72
N ASP A 102 -13.31 -23.21 -0.62
CA ASP A 102 -13.63 -22.70 0.71
C ASP A 102 -12.61 -23.05 1.81
N ALA A 103 -11.49 -23.68 1.40
CA ALA A 103 -10.42 -24.17 2.27
C ALA A 103 -9.22 -23.20 2.40
N SER A 104 -9.39 -21.93 2.00
CA SER A 104 -8.35 -20.90 2.13
C SER A 104 -8.77 -19.84 3.14
N ALA A 105 -7.87 -19.53 4.08
CA ALA A 105 -8.09 -18.52 5.11
C ALA A 105 -8.51 -17.18 4.51
N CYS A 106 -9.48 -16.49 5.09
CA CYS A 106 -9.87 -15.14 4.71
C CYS A 106 -10.32 -14.96 3.24
N VAL A 107 -10.71 -16.04 2.55
CA VAL A 107 -11.31 -15.93 1.21
C VAL A 107 -12.71 -15.33 1.31
N ALA A 108 -12.99 -14.33 0.49
CA ALA A 108 -14.33 -13.73 0.39
C ALA A 108 -14.55 -13.13 -1.00
N ARG A 109 -15.81 -12.83 -1.34
CA ARG A 109 -16.16 -12.04 -2.53
C ARG A 109 -15.81 -10.58 -2.28
N GLN A 110 -14.70 -10.13 -2.87
CA GLN A 110 -14.19 -8.78 -2.71
C GLN A 110 -13.69 -8.27 -4.06
N TYR A 111 -13.65 -6.96 -4.25
CA TYR A 111 -13.03 -6.37 -5.44
C TYR A 111 -11.53 -6.68 -5.43
N THR A 112 -11.03 -7.23 -6.52
CA THR A 112 -9.59 -7.43 -6.74
C THR A 112 -9.16 -6.76 -8.03
N GLY A 113 -8.16 -5.89 -7.94
CA GLY A 113 -7.55 -5.28 -9.13
C GLY A 113 -7.02 -6.33 -10.11
N THR A 114 -6.60 -7.50 -9.63
CA THR A 114 -6.10 -8.61 -10.47
C THR A 114 -7.14 -9.10 -11.48
N ALA A 115 -8.42 -9.14 -11.09
CA ALA A 115 -9.51 -9.65 -11.95
C ALA A 115 -10.43 -8.54 -12.48
N GLY A 116 -10.22 -7.28 -12.05
CA GLY A 116 -11.06 -6.14 -12.41
C GLY A 116 -12.52 -6.25 -11.97
N LYS A 117 -12.84 -7.19 -11.06
CA LYS A 117 -14.21 -7.50 -10.64
C LYS A 117 -14.27 -7.99 -9.19
N VAL A 118 -15.48 -8.01 -8.64
CA VAL A 118 -15.77 -8.65 -7.36
C VAL A 118 -15.82 -10.17 -7.57
N THR A 119 -14.89 -10.88 -6.94
CA THR A 119 -14.81 -12.34 -7.03
C THR A 119 -14.19 -12.92 -5.75
N ASN A 120 -14.25 -14.24 -5.59
CA ASN A 120 -13.59 -14.91 -4.47
C ASN A 120 -12.08 -14.72 -4.55
N CYS A 121 -11.53 -14.06 -3.54
CA CYS A 121 -10.10 -13.82 -3.40
C CYS A 121 -9.70 -13.60 -1.94
N GLN A 122 -8.41 -13.82 -1.67
CA GLN A 122 -7.72 -13.25 -0.52
C GLN A 122 -7.17 -11.88 -0.91
N VAL A 123 -7.00 -10.99 0.06
CA VAL A 123 -6.32 -9.71 -0.14
C VAL A 123 -5.14 -9.63 0.82
N GLY A 124 -3.96 -9.35 0.28
CA GLY A 124 -2.78 -9.01 1.06
C GLY A 124 -2.54 -7.51 0.99
N VAL A 125 -2.47 -6.85 2.16
CA VAL A 125 -1.95 -5.48 2.28
C VAL A 125 -0.43 -5.59 2.38
N SER A 126 0.27 -4.68 1.72
CA SER A 126 1.73 -4.68 1.66
C SER A 126 2.30 -3.29 1.90
N LEU A 127 3.50 -3.27 2.49
CA LEU A 127 4.29 -2.08 2.71
C LEU A 127 5.61 -2.22 1.97
N HIS A 128 5.97 -1.22 1.18
CA HIS A 128 7.15 -1.24 0.33
C HIS A 128 8.07 -0.06 0.62
N LEU A 129 9.37 -0.32 0.61
CA LEU A 129 10.41 0.69 0.46
C LEU A 129 10.50 1.08 -1.02
N ALA A 130 10.65 2.36 -1.35
CA ALA A 130 10.75 2.76 -2.76
C ALA A 130 11.55 4.04 -3.02
N THR A 131 12.15 4.06 -4.21
CA THR A 131 12.68 5.23 -4.91
C THR A 131 12.16 5.25 -6.35
N ASP A 132 12.59 6.22 -7.17
CA ASP A 132 12.32 6.17 -8.60
C ASP A 132 13.02 5.00 -9.32
N ARG A 133 14.00 4.33 -8.69
CA ARG A 133 14.86 3.31 -9.32
C ARG A 133 14.71 1.89 -8.76
N ALA A 134 14.28 1.74 -7.52
CA ALA A 134 14.12 0.45 -6.87
C ALA A 134 12.95 0.45 -5.89
N SER A 135 12.46 -0.74 -5.58
CA SER A 135 11.43 -0.97 -4.57
C SER A 135 11.55 -2.38 -4.00
N ALA A 136 11.11 -2.56 -2.76
CA ALA A 136 11.05 -3.87 -2.11
C ALA A 136 9.90 -3.92 -1.10
N ALA A 137 9.13 -5.00 -1.15
CA ALA A 137 8.09 -5.28 -0.17
C ALA A 137 8.73 -5.78 1.14
N ILE A 138 8.53 -5.06 2.23
CA ILE A 138 9.13 -5.37 3.54
C ILE A 138 8.13 -5.93 4.54
N ASP A 139 6.84 -5.71 4.31
CA ASP A 139 5.77 -6.26 5.15
C ASP A 139 4.54 -6.63 4.32
N TRP A 140 3.85 -7.68 4.79
CA TRP A 140 2.66 -8.25 4.21
C TRP A 140 1.72 -8.75 5.30
N ARG A 141 0.45 -8.34 5.22
CA ARG A 141 -0.60 -8.81 6.12
C ARG A 141 -1.81 -9.28 5.34
N LEU A 142 -2.31 -10.46 5.69
CA LEU A 142 -3.57 -10.98 5.15
C LEU A 142 -4.72 -10.18 5.73
N PHE A 143 -5.53 -9.56 4.88
CA PHE A 143 -6.73 -8.86 5.33
C PHE A 143 -7.81 -9.88 5.71
N VAL A 144 -8.33 -9.76 6.94
CA VAL A 144 -9.44 -10.57 7.45
C VAL A 144 -10.75 -9.85 7.13
N PRO A 145 -11.63 -10.37 6.24
CA PRO A 145 -12.91 -9.75 5.97
C PRO A 145 -13.84 -9.83 7.18
N ALA A 146 -14.75 -8.86 7.33
CA ALA A 146 -15.73 -8.80 8.42
C ALA A 146 -16.52 -10.11 8.65
N GLY A 147 -16.80 -10.88 7.60
CA GLY A 147 -17.49 -12.18 7.73
C GLY A 147 -16.65 -13.30 8.34
N TRP A 148 -15.32 -13.16 8.35
CA TRP A 148 -14.42 -14.10 9.01
C TRP A 148 -14.20 -13.77 10.49
N ASP A 149 -14.67 -12.63 10.99
CA ASP A 149 -14.45 -12.22 12.37
C ASP A 149 -15.69 -12.50 13.22
N PRO A 150 -15.61 -13.38 14.25
CA PRO A 150 -16.74 -13.64 15.14
C PRO A 150 -17.20 -12.41 15.95
N ALA A 151 -16.34 -11.41 16.16
CA ALA A 151 -16.70 -10.19 16.89
C ALA A 151 -17.36 -9.12 15.98
N SER A 152 -17.36 -9.34 14.67
CA SER A 152 -17.90 -8.40 13.69
C SER A 152 -19.42 -8.54 13.56
N PRO A 153 -20.19 -7.43 13.44
CA PRO A 153 -21.62 -7.48 13.10
C PRO A 153 -21.92 -8.19 11.78
N GLY A 154 -20.93 -8.26 10.88
CA GLY A 154 -21.03 -8.94 9.60
C GLY A 154 -20.57 -10.40 9.61
N ALA A 155 -20.37 -11.01 10.79
CA ALA A 155 -19.89 -12.37 10.96
C ALA A 155 -20.73 -13.38 10.16
N ASP A 156 -20.07 -14.26 9.43
CA ASP A 156 -20.68 -15.35 8.68
C ASP A 156 -20.35 -16.66 9.39
N PRO A 157 -21.33 -17.36 10.00
CA PRO A 157 -21.08 -18.56 10.80
C PRO A 157 -20.28 -19.63 10.06
N VAL A 158 -20.47 -19.76 8.74
CA VAL A 158 -19.75 -20.73 7.92
C VAL A 158 -18.27 -20.35 7.78
N LYS A 159 -17.96 -19.06 7.61
CA LYS A 159 -16.57 -18.58 7.55
C LYS A 159 -15.90 -18.58 8.92
N VAL A 160 -16.62 -18.20 9.97
CA VAL A 160 -16.13 -18.26 11.35
C VAL A 160 -15.73 -19.69 11.74
N ALA A 161 -16.55 -20.69 11.41
CA ALA A 161 -16.23 -22.10 11.67
C ALA A 161 -14.95 -22.58 10.95
N ARG A 162 -14.59 -21.97 9.81
CA ARG A 162 -13.38 -22.31 9.06
C ARG A 162 -12.09 -21.76 9.68
N ARG A 163 -12.16 -20.73 10.53
CA ARG A 163 -10.97 -20.08 11.14
C ARG A 163 -10.03 -21.07 11.79
N THR A 164 -10.58 -21.98 12.62
CA THR A 164 -9.80 -22.99 13.34
C THR A 164 -9.10 -23.94 12.38
N ARG A 165 -9.82 -24.43 11.35
CA ARG A 165 -9.24 -25.28 10.31
C ARG A 165 -8.10 -24.56 9.60
N CYS A 166 -8.32 -23.29 9.24
CA CYS A 166 -7.36 -22.44 8.56
C CYS A 166 -6.17 -21.98 9.43
N GLY A 167 -6.14 -22.30 10.72
CA GLY A 167 -5.09 -21.87 11.65
C GLY A 167 -5.08 -20.36 11.91
N VAL A 168 -6.20 -19.65 11.71
CA VAL A 168 -6.28 -18.21 12.00
C VAL A 168 -6.28 -18.00 13.52
N PRO A 169 -5.31 -17.26 14.09
CA PRO A 169 -5.24 -17.08 15.54
C PRO A 169 -6.50 -16.41 16.11
N GLY A 170 -6.90 -16.79 17.33
CA GLY A 170 -8.16 -16.33 17.94
C GLY A 170 -8.24 -14.82 18.13
N GLN A 171 -7.10 -14.17 18.39
CA GLN A 171 -6.95 -12.73 18.57
C GLN A 171 -6.96 -11.93 17.26
N VAL A 172 -6.85 -12.58 16.10
CA VAL A 172 -6.76 -11.90 14.80
C VAL A 172 -8.17 -11.66 14.24
N GLY A 173 -8.68 -10.45 14.43
CA GLY A 173 -10.00 -10.02 13.97
C GLY A 173 -9.97 -9.23 12.66
N HIS A 174 -11.15 -8.75 12.26
CA HIS A 174 -11.30 -7.82 11.17
C HIS A 174 -10.81 -6.44 11.61
N VAL A 175 -9.95 -5.84 10.80
CA VAL A 175 -9.56 -4.44 10.90
C VAL A 175 -9.65 -3.83 9.51
N GLU A 176 -10.03 -2.55 9.44
CA GLU A 176 -10.04 -1.85 8.17
C GLU A 176 -8.64 -1.82 7.55
N LYS A 177 -8.54 -1.92 6.22
CA LYS A 177 -7.23 -1.97 5.53
C LYS A 177 -6.36 -0.77 5.84
N TRP A 178 -6.95 0.41 5.95
CA TRP A 178 -6.20 1.62 6.29
C TRP A 178 -5.63 1.57 7.71
N GLN A 179 -6.33 0.96 8.67
CA GLN A 179 -5.82 0.78 10.03
C GLN A 179 -4.68 -0.24 10.00
N LEU A 180 -4.89 -1.36 9.29
CA LEU A 180 -3.86 -2.38 9.09
C LEU A 180 -2.58 -1.79 8.51
N ALA A 181 -2.69 -0.88 7.54
CA ALA A 181 -1.55 -0.19 6.95
C ALA A 181 -0.83 0.74 7.95
N LEU A 182 -1.56 1.45 8.82
CA LEU A 182 -0.94 2.24 9.89
C LEU A 182 -0.20 1.34 10.88
N ASP A 183 -0.79 0.21 11.26
CA ASP A 183 -0.15 -0.75 12.16
C ASP A 183 1.12 -1.37 11.53
N MET A 184 1.15 -1.57 10.21
CA MET A 184 2.35 -2.02 9.47
C MET A 184 3.43 -0.93 9.43
N ILE A 185 3.04 0.34 9.27
CA ILE A 185 3.98 1.47 9.35
C ILE A 185 4.58 1.56 10.76
N ASP A 186 3.78 1.41 11.80
CA ASP A 186 4.26 1.44 13.19
C ASP A 186 5.19 0.27 13.48
N GLU A 187 4.89 -0.93 12.97
CA GLU A 187 5.78 -2.09 13.08
C GLU A 187 7.12 -1.83 12.37
N ALA A 188 7.11 -1.30 11.14
CA ALA A 188 8.33 -0.93 10.43
C ALA A 188 9.17 0.12 11.17
N ARG A 189 8.52 1.15 11.74
CA ARG A 189 9.20 2.17 12.57
C ARG A 189 9.78 1.56 13.86
N SER A 190 9.12 0.57 14.44
CA SER A 190 9.64 -0.16 15.62
C SER A 190 10.95 -0.90 15.31
N TRP A 191 11.19 -1.26 14.04
CA TRP A 191 12.45 -1.82 13.57
C TRP A 191 13.50 -0.74 13.23
N GLY A 192 13.20 0.55 13.41
CA GLY A 192 14.10 1.65 13.06
C GLY A 192 14.09 2.02 11.57
N ILE A 193 13.09 1.58 10.81
CA ILE A 193 12.89 2.03 9.42
C ILE A 193 12.21 3.40 9.44
N ASP A 194 13.00 4.46 9.21
CA ASP A 194 12.52 5.83 9.17
C ASP A 194 12.57 6.39 7.75
N VAL A 195 11.39 6.54 7.14
CA VAL A 195 11.24 6.97 5.74
C VAL A 195 10.23 8.12 5.70
N PRO A 196 10.58 9.27 5.11
CA PRO A 196 9.92 10.54 5.41
C PRO A 196 8.61 10.79 4.64
N LEU A 197 8.12 9.83 3.86
CA LEU A 197 6.96 10.01 3.01
C LEU A 197 6.15 8.73 2.89
N VAL A 198 4.83 8.85 3.00
CA VAL A 198 3.90 7.77 2.66
C VAL A 198 3.16 8.07 1.36
N VAL A 199 3.13 7.08 0.47
CA VAL A 199 2.39 7.10 -0.79
C VAL A 199 1.39 5.95 -0.79
N ALA A 200 0.16 6.20 -1.21
CA ALA A 200 -0.88 5.17 -1.30
C ALA A 200 -1.87 5.52 -2.42
N ASP A 201 -2.73 4.57 -2.79
CA ASP A 201 -3.78 4.80 -3.78
C ASP A 201 -5.05 5.44 -3.19
N ALA A 202 -6.09 5.57 -4.01
CA ALA A 202 -7.39 6.12 -3.60
C ALA A 202 -8.14 5.25 -2.58
N GLY A 203 -7.92 3.94 -2.55
CA GLY A 203 -8.53 3.03 -1.57
C GLY A 203 -8.11 3.36 -0.14
N TYR A 204 -6.88 3.85 0.04
CA TYR A 204 -6.39 4.36 1.33
C TYR A 204 -6.60 5.87 1.46
N GLY A 205 -6.28 6.62 0.40
CA GLY A 205 -6.21 8.06 0.47
C GLY A 205 -7.57 8.73 0.60
N ASP A 206 -8.69 8.10 0.23
CA ASP A 206 -10.03 8.65 0.53
C ASP A 206 -10.39 8.56 2.02
N ALA A 207 -9.83 7.59 2.75
CA ALA A 207 -10.08 7.44 4.18
C ALA A 207 -9.45 8.60 4.96
N ALA A 208 -10.30 9.50 5.48
CA ALA A 208 -9.84 10.61 6.30
C ALA A 208 -9.09 10.16 7.56
N ALA A 209 -9.49 9.02 8.15
CA ALA A 209 -8.82 8.40 9.29
C ALA A 209 -7.39 7.97 8.95
N PHE A 210 -7.14 7.45 7.74
CA PHE A 210 -5.80 7.11 7.29
C PHE A 210 -4.90 8.34 7.23
N ARG A 211 -5.35 9.38 6.52
CA ARG A 211 -4.59 10.63 6.37
C ARG A 211 -4.31 11.28 7.72
N HIS A 212 -5.29 11.27 8.62
CA HIS A 212 -5.12 11.78 9.97
C HIS A 212 -4.13 10.95 10.78
N GLY A 213 -4.23 9.61 10.74
CA GLY A 213 -3.29 8.74 11.43
C GLY A 213 -1.84 8.92 10.97
N LEU A 214 -1.62 9.24 9.68
CA LEU A 214 -0.30 9.64 9.18
C LEU A 214 0.15 10.98 9.77
N GLU A 215 -0.74 11.97 9.87
CA GLU A 215 -0.44 13.28 10.45
C GLU A 215 -0.11 13.18 11.95
N GLU A 216 -0.84 12.38 12.73
CA GLU A 216 -0.54 12.10 14.14
C GLU A 216 0.85 11.49 14.33
N ARG A 217 1.31 10.72 13.34
CA ARG A 217 2.64 10.09 13.31
C ARG A 217 3.75 11.02 12.81
N GLY A 218 3.41 12.25 12.41
CA GLY A 218 4.32 13.21 11.81
C GLY A 218 4.80 12.79 10.42
N LEU A 219 4.05 11.96 9.70
CA LEU A 219 4.42 11.44 8.38
C LEU A 219 3.77 12.27 7.26
N PRO A 220 4.56 13.01 6.46
CA PRO A 220 4.10 13.58 5.21
C PRO A 220 3.56 12.50 4.28
N TYR A 221 2.58 12.87 3.44
CA TYR A 221 1.97 11.94 2.51
C TYR A 221 1.68 12.55 1.14
N ALA A 222 1.61 11.69 0.13
CA ALA A 222 1.06 11.97 -1.18
C ALA A 222 0.21 10.77 -1.62
N VAL A 223 -1.10 10.84 -1.36
CA VAL A 223 -2.02 9.71 -1.54
C VAL A 223 -3.01 9.99 -2.66
N GLY A 224 -3.31 8.98 -3.47
CA GLY A 224 -4.38 9.05 -4.46
C GLY A 224 -5.73 9.27 -3.78
N ILE A 225 -6.68 9.88 -4.47
CA ILE A 225 -8.06 10.06 -3.99
C ILE A 225 -9.04 9.91 -5.13
N SER A 226 -10.31 9.63 -4.83
CA SER A 226 -11.35 9.64 -5.85
C SER A 226 -11.65 11.06 -6.34
N SER A 227 -12.14 11.17 -7.57
CA SER A 227 -12.59 12.45 -8.15
C SER A 227 -13.77 13.08 -7.40
N ARG A 228 -14.49 12.27 -6.60
CA ARG A 228 -15.66 12.66 -5.80
C ARG A 228 -15.28 13.16 -4.41
N HIS A 229 -13.99 13.11 -4.04
CA HIS A 229 -13.52 13.71 -2.80
C HIS A 229 -13.93 15.18 -2.76
N THR A 230 -14.34 15.69 -1.59
CA THR A 230 -14.83 17.06 -1.48
C THR A 230 -13.85 17.96 -0.75
N ALA A 231 -13.76 19.22 -1.15
CA ALA A 231 -12.90 20.22 -0.54
C ALA A 231 -13.48 21.63 -0.72
N HIS A 232 -13.02 22.56 0.11
CA HIS A 232 -13.17 23.99 -0.13
C HIS A 232 -11.90 24.55 -0.82
N PRO A 233 -11.99 25.68 -1.54
CA PRO A 233 -10.82 26.45 -1.96
C PRO A 233 -9.92 26.85 -0.77
N ALA A 234 -8.64 27.12 -1.01
CA ALA A 234 -7.69 27.45 0.08
C ALA A 234 -8.04 28.76 0.80
N GLU A 235 -8.57 29.73 0.06
CA GLU A 235 -9.02 31.03 0.54
C GLU A 235 -10.31 30.97 1.35
N ALA A 236 -11.05 29.86 1.29
CA ALA A 236 -12.28 29.71 2.06
C ALA A 236 -11.98 29.82 3.56
N ARG A 237 -12.78 30.61 4.28
CA ARG A 237 -12.70 30.78 5.73
C ARG A 237 -14.01 30.40 6.38
N PRO A 238 -13.99 29.72 7.52
CA PRO A 238 -15.20 29.50 8.26
C PRO A 238 -15.62 30.81 8.94
N VAL A 239 -16.93 31.05 9.00
CA VAL A 239 -17.53 32.24 9.61
C VAL A 239 -18.45 31.79 10.74
N GLN A 240 -18.45 32.54 11.84
CA GLN A 240 -19.45 32.40 12.89
C GLN A 240 -20.53 33.47 12.67
N PRO A 241 -21.76 33.08 12.28
CA PRO A 241 -22.86 34.04 12.15
C PRO A 241 -23.13 34.78 13.46
N ALA A 242 -23.62 36.02 13.37
CA ALA A 242 -24.08 36.75 14.56
C ALA A 242 -25.24 36.00 15.23
N TYR A 243 -25.23 35.94 16.56
CA TYR A 243 -26.31 35.31 17.31
C TYR A 243 -27.55 36.21 17.29
N ALA A 244 -28.69 35.68 16.85
CA ALA A 244 -29.95 36.41 16.76
C ALA A 244 -30.70 36.58 18.10
N GLY A 245 -30.10 36.16 19.22
CA GLY A 245 -30.69 36.26 20.56
C GLY A 245 -31.68 35.15 20.91
N THR A 246 -32.08 34.32 19.95
CA THR A 246 -33.00 33.19 20.16
C THR A 246 -32.40 31.86 19.67
N GLY A 247 -32.70 30.78 20.40
CA GLY A 247 -32.28 29.42 20.05
C GLY A 247 -30.83 29.09 20.43
N ARG A 248 -30.25 28.08 19.78
CA ARG A 248 -28.87 27.65 20.02
C ARG A 248 -27.90 28.65 19.35
N PRO A 249 -26.87 29.16 20.05
CA PRO A 249 -25.84 30.00 19.44
C PRO A 249 -25.25 29.34 18.18
N PRO A 250 -25.11 30.10 17.07
CA PRO A 250 -24.57 29.57 15.83
C PRO A 250 -23.12 29.14 16.01
N THR A 251 -22.77 28.04 15.36
CA THR A 251 -21.40 27.50 15.38
C THR A 251 -20.65 27.92 14.11
N THR A 252 -19.34 28.07 14.24
CA THR A 252 -18.44 28.43 13.15
C THR A 252 -18.48 27.40 12.02
N ARG A 253 -18.77 27.84 10.79
CA ARG A 253 -18.89 26.97 9.62
C ARG A 253 -18.43 27.66 8.34
N TYR A 254 -18.03 26.87 7.35
CA TYR A 254 -17.85 27.38 5.99
C TYR A 254 -19.20 27.83 5.42
N PRO A 255 -19.30 29.05 4.87
CA PRO A 255 -20.56 29.58 4.35
C PRO A 255 -21.01 28.80 3.11
N ASP A 256 -20.07 28.47 2.22
CA ASP A 256 -20.35 27.73 0.99
C ASP A 256 -20.23 26.22 1.20
N ALA A 257 -20.98 25.46 0.40
CA ALA A 257 -20.85 24.01 0.36
C ALA A 257 -19.49 23.60 -0.25
N PRO A 258 -18.88 22.50 0.23
CA PRO A 258 -17.67 21.98 -0.40
C PRO A 258 -18.00 21.44 -1.80
N GLN A 259 -17.04 21.56 -2.71
CA GLN A 259 -17.15 21.09 -4.09
C GLN A 259 -16.34 19.80 -4.27
N THR A 260 -16.61 19.05 -5.33
CA THR A 260 -15.72 17.91 -5.66
C THR A 260 -14.35 18.44 -6.10
N VAL A 261 -13.30 17.67 -5.83
CA VAL A 261 -11.94 18.01 -6.28
C VAL A 261 -11.86 18.09 -7.81
N LYS A 262 -12.69 17.32 -8.53
CA LYS A 262 -12.82 17.40 -9.98
C LYS A 262 -13.34 18.77 -10.40
N ASP A 263 -14.43 19.23 -9.79
CA ASP A 263 -15.04 20.52 -10.13
C ASP A 263 -14.10 21.68 -9.81
N LEU A 264 -13.38 21.63 -8.68
CA LEU A 264 -12.37 22.63 -8.34
C LEU A 264 -11.24 22.70 -9.39
N VAL A 265 -10.79 21.56 -9.90
CA VAL A 265 -9.75 21.51 -10.94
C VAL A 265 -10.28 22.02 -12.27
N ILE A 266 -11.52 21.69 -12.63
CA ILE A 266 -12.17 22.20 -13.85
C ILE A 266 -12.36 23.73 -13.76
N ALA A 267 -12.82 24.23 -12.60
CA ALA A 267 -13.04 25.66 -12.33
C ALA A 267 -11.74 26.47 -12.37
N ALA A 268 -10.60 25.89 -11.94
CA ALA A 268 -9.28 26.52 -12.10
C ALA A 268 -8.88 26.72 -13.57
N GLY A 269 -9.52 26.00 -14.49
CA GLY A 269 -9.40 26.20 -15.92
C GLY A 269 -8.12 25.64 -16.54
N ARG A 270 -8.10 25.62 -17.88
CA ARG A 270 -6.98 25.06 -18.67
C ARG A 270 -5.67 25.85 -18.50
N THR A 271 -5.71 27.11 -18.07
CA THR A 271 -4.52 27.94 -17.83
C THR A 271 -3.70 27.49 -16.61
N ALA A 272 -4.36 26.87 -15.62
CA ALA A 272 -3.73 26.27 -14.45
C ALA A 272 -2.99 24.95 -14.77
N VAL A 273 -3.32 24.32 -15.91
CA VAL A 273 -2.70 23.08 -16.37
C VAL A 273 -1.28 23.37 -16.86
N LYS A 274 -0.28 22.75 -16.26
CA LYS A 274 1.12 22.91 -16.64
C LYS A 274 1.75 21.58 -17.08
N PRO A 275 2.57 21.58 -18.15
CA PRO A 275 3.36 20.43 -18.52
C PRO A 275 4.34 20.05 -17.41
N VAL A 276 4.45 18.76 -17.09
CA VAL A 276 5.41 18.25 -16.11
C VAL A 276 6.07 16.99 -16.65
N SER A 277 7.40 16.96 -16.56
CA SER A 277 8.19 15.74 -16.69
C SER A 277 8.80 15.39 -15.34
N TRP A 278 8.55 14.16 -14.85
CA TRP A 278 8.92 13.81 -13.48
C TRP A 278 9.97 12.69 -13.37
N ARG A 279 10.17 11.88 -14.41
CA ARG A 279 11.28 10.91 -14.46
C ARG A 279 11.62 10.46 -15.88
N GLU A 280 12.68 9.67 -15.98
CA GLU A 280 12.99 8.91 -17.19
C GLU A 280 12.14 7.64 -17.25
N GLY A 281 11.70 7.28 -18.46
CA GLY A 281 11.07 6.02 -18.75
C GLY A 281 12.08 4.96 -19.17
N SER A 282 11.60 3.76 -19.46
CA SER A 282 12.42 2.64 -19.95
C SER A 282 12.54 2.58 -21.48
N ARG A 283 11.77 3.39 -22.21
CA ARG A 283 11.78 3.38 -23.69
C ARG A 283 12.91 4.25 -24.22
N PRO A 284 13.65 3.83 -25.27
CA PRO A 284 14.66 4.67 -25.92
C PRO A 284 14.06 6.01 -26.37
N GLY A 285 14.86 7.08 -26.27
CA GLY A 285 14.48 8.44 -26.61
C GLY A 285 15.65 9.26 -27.12
N LYS A 286 15.35 10.39 -27.75
CA LYS A 286 16.35 11.30 -28.35
C LYS A 286 16.98 12.28 -27.34
N GLY A 287 16.72 12.10 -26.04
CA GLY A 287 17.25 12.95 -24.98
C GLY A 287 18.69 12.61 -24.63
N ARG A 288 19.36 13.47 -23.84
CA ARG A 288 20.76 13.31 -23.43
C ARG A 288 21.04 11.99 -22.68
N SER A 289 20.04 11.43 -22.01
CA SER A 289 20.12 10.13 -21.33
C SER A 289 19.81 8.92 -22.21
N GLY A 290 19.38 9.12 -23.46
CA GLY A 290 18.99 8.04 -24.35
C GLY A 290 17.60 7.43 -24.06
N PHE A 291 16.88 7.92 -23.04
CA PHE A 291 15.55 7.41 -22.67
C PHE A 291 14.45 8.48 -22.78
N LYS A 292 13.23 8.06 -23.06
CA LYS A 292 12.04 8.92 -23.15
C LYS A 292 11.60 9.32 -21.73
N ARG A 293 11.50 10.62 -21.47
CA ARG A 293 10.96 11.13 -20.19
C ARG A 293 9.46 10.85 -20.08
N MET A 294 9.02 10.48 -18.89
CA MET A 294 7.61 10.45 -18.52
C MET A 294 7.11 11.89 -18.44
N TYR A 295 6.00 12.16 -19.13
CA TYR A 295 5.46 13.50 -19.32
C TYR A 295 3.94 13.44 -19.38
N SER A 296 3.31 14.42 -18.74
CA SER A 296 1.88 14.66 -18.75
C SER A 296 1.62 16.11 -18.34
N ARG A 297 0.36 16.46 -18.14
CA ARG A 297 -0.10 17.78 -17.80
C ARG A 297 -0.79 17.71 -16.43
N PHE A 298 -0.44 18.62 -15.54
CA PHE A 298 -0.94 18.60 -14.16
C PHE A 298 -1.46 19.96 -13.72
N VAL A 299 -2.47 19.92 -12.86
CA VAL A 299 -2.95 21.04 -12.07
C VAL A 299 -2.51 20.79 -10.62
N ALA A 300 -2.00 21.82 -9.95
CA ALA A 300 -1.67 21.78 -8.53
C ALA A 300 -2.33 22.97 -7.85
N LEU A 301 -3.26 22.72 -6.94
CA LEU A 301 -4.03 23.71 -6.20
C LEU A 301 -3.80 23.53 -4.70
N ARG A 302 -3.99 24.61 -3.94
CA ARG A 302 -4.17 24.52 -2.49
C ARG A 302 -5.67 24.41 -2.23
N VAL A 303 -6.06 23.46 -1.38
CA VAL A 303 -7.46 23.21 -1.01
C VAL A 303 -7.56 22.88 0.47
N ARG A 304 -8.78 22.88 1.00
CA ARG A 304 -9.11 22.46 2.37
C ARG A 304 -10.05 21.24 2.31
N PRO A 305 -9.53 20.01 2.43
CA PRO A 305 -10.34 18.81 2.33
C PRO A 305 -11.52 18.84 3.30
N ALA A 306 -12.70 18.51 2.81
CA ALA A 306 -13.93 18.56 3.56
C ALA A 306 -14.44 17.15 3.90
N GLY A 307 -15.29 17.06 4.92
CA GLY A 307 -15.92 15.80 5.34
C GLY A 307 -15.98 15.68 6.85
N ARG A 308 -16.87 14.80 7.33
CA ARG A 308 -17.07 14.59 8.78
C ARG A 308 -15.81 14.11 9.48
N GLY A 309 -15.08 13.17 8.87
CA GLY A 309 -13.81 12.68 9.42
C GLY A 309 -12.75 13.77 9.53
N VAL A 310 -12.58 14.58 8.47
CA VAL A 310 -11.59 15.68 8.46
C VAL A 310 -11.93 16.76 9.50
N ARG A 311 -13.21 17.11 9.65
CA ARG A 311 -13.65 18.08 10.68
C ARG A 311 -13.37 17.60 12.10
N ARG A 312 -13.57 16.32 12.38
CA ARG A 312 -13.24 15.73 13.69
C ARG A 312 -11.74 15.78 13.96
N ALA A 313 -10.94 15.42 12.96
CA ALA A 313 -9.48 15.42 13.03
C ALA A 313 -8.85 16.81 13.18
N ALA A 314 -9.45 17.85 12.58
CA ALA A 314 -8.88 19.20 12.60
C ALA A 314 -8.89 19.85 14.00
N GLY A 315 -9.73 19.38 14.93
CA GLY A 315 -9.79 19.90 16.30
C GLY A 315 -10.26 21.36 16.43
N GLY A 316 -10.53 22.05 15.31
CA GLY A 316 -10.87 23.46 15.25
C GLY A 316 -11.81 23.79 14.08
N PRO A 317 -12.26 25.05 14.00
CA PRO A 317 -13.24 25.49 13.01
C PRO A 317 -12.68 25.53 11.58
N GLU A 318 -11.37 25.72 11.44
CA GLU A 318 -10.69 25.88 10.17
C GLU A 318 -10.05 24.56 9.73
N LEU A 319 -10.38 24.13 8.52
CA LEU A 319 -9.88 22.89 7.93
C LEU A 319 -8.44 23.07 7.43
N PRO A 320 -7.56 22.07 7.57
CA PRO A 320 -6.17 22.20 7.18
C PRO A 320 -6.00 22.34 5.66
N GLU A 321 -5.03 23.15 5.23
CA GLU A 321 -4.70 23.27 3.81
C GLU A 321 -3.81 22.11 3.34
N ARG A 322 -4.16 21.55 2.18
CA ARG A 322 -3.43 20.47 1.52
C ARG A 322 -3.22 20.78 0.05
N TRP A 323 -2.21 20.14 -0.55
CA TRP A 323 -2.06 20.14 -2.00
C TRP A 323 -3.11 19.21 -2.60
N LEU A 324 -3.82 19.71 -3.61
CA LEU A 324 -4.57 18.92 -4.57
C LEU A 324 -3.77 18.88 -5.86
N LEU A 325 -3.29 17.70 -6.23
CA LEU A 325 -2.67 17.44 -7.52
C LEU A 325 -3.68 16.70 -8.39
N ALA A 326 -3.82 17.10 -9.65
CA ALA A 326 -4.64 16.40 -10.63
C ALA A 326 -3.89 16.24 -11.95
N GLU A 327 -3.92 15.04 -12.51
CA GLU A 327 -3.44 14.78 -13.86
C GLU A 327 -4.55 15.09 -14.86
N TRP A 328 -4.26 15.98 -15.80
CA TRP A 328 -5.16 16.38 -16.87
C TRP A 328 -4.47 16.30 -18.23
N PRO A 329 -4.39 15.09 -18.83
CA PRO A 329 -3.69 14.88 -20.09
C PRO A 329 -4.24 15.73 -21.22
N ALA A 330 -3.41 16.01 -22.22
CA ALA A 330 -3.73 16.94 -23.31
C ALA A 330 -4.97 16.53 -24.13
N GLY A 331 -5.19 15.23 -24.32
CA GLY A 331 -6.29 14.69 -25.10
C GLY A 331 -7.57 14.44 -24.29
N GLU A 332 -7.54 14.63 -22.98
CA GLU A 332 -8.68 14.36 -22.11
C GLU A 332 -9.52 15.62 -21.92
N SER A 333 -10.84 15.46 -22.02
CA SER A 333 -11.80 16.54 -21.76
C SER A 333 -11.79 16.96 -20.29
N GLU A 334 -11.46 16.02 -19.38
CA GLU A 334 -11.49 16.19 -17.93
C GLU A 334 -10.23 15.60 -17.25
N PRO A 335 -9.92 15.97 -16.00
CA PRO A 335 -8.82 15.37 -15.25
C PRO A 335 -9.12 13.91 -14.87
N VAL A 336 -8.10 13.05 -14.89
CA VAL A 336 -8.25 11.58 -14.82
C VAL A 336 -7.75 10.95 -13.52
N GLN A 337 -6.82 11.60 -12.82
CA GLN A 337 -6.25 11.11 -11.56
C GLN A 337 -6.05 12.27 -10.59
N PHE A 338 -6.22 12.00 -9.30
CA PHE A 338 -6.21 13.01 -8.24
C PHE A 338 -5.40 12.50 -7.04
N TRP A 339 -4.68 13.40 -6.39
CA TRP A 339 -3.94 13.13 -5.16
C TRP A 339 -4.12 14.27 -4.15
N LEU A 340 -4.15 13.91 -2.88
CA LEU A 340 -3.95 14.85 -1.77
C LEU A 340 -2.55 14.68 -1.19
N SER A 341 -1.93 15.81 -0.84
CA SER A 341 -0.62 15.79 -0.18
C SER A 341 -0.52 16.80 0.96
N SER A 342 0.12 16.35 2.05
CA SER A 342 0.49 17.18 3.20
C SER A 342 1.88 17.81 3.06
N LEU A 343 2.54 17.65 1.92
CA LEU A 343 3.87 18.23 1.66
C LEU A 343 3.84 19.78 1.72
N PRO A 344 4.98 20.42 2.06
CA PRO A 344 5.06 21.88 2.23
C PRO A 344 4.53 22.68 1.05
N SER A 345 3.97 23.86 1.32
CA SER A 345 3.37 24.77 0.32
C SER A 345 4.39 25.36 -0.67
N GLY A 346 5.69 25.36 -0.34
CA GLY A 346 6.75 25.80 -1.25
C GLY A 346 7.24 24.72 -2.22
N MET A 347 6.70 23.49 -2.16
CA MET A 347 7.24 22.38 -2.93
C MET A 347 7.04 22.57 -4.45
N PRO A 348 8.09 22.39 -5.27
CA PRO A 348 7.96 22.47 -6.72
C PRO A 348 6.98 21.45 -7.27
N ARG A 349 6.14 21.85 -8.24
CA ARG A 349 5.15 20.96 -8.88
C ARG A 349 5.78 19.68 -9.42
N ALA A 350 6.97 19.77 -10.03
CA ALA A 350 7.67 18.59 -10.55
C ALA A 350 8.01 17.57 -9.44
N THR A 351 8.40 18.05 -8.26
CA THR A 351 8.67 17.21 -7.09
C THR A 351 7.40 16.58 -6.54
N LEU A 352 6.31 17.36 -6.39
CA LEU A 352 5.00 16.84 -5.98
C LEU A 352 4.53 15.70 -6.90
N VAL A 353 4.61 15.92 -8.23
CA VAL A 353 4.24 14.92 -9.23
C VAL A 353 5.13 13.68 -9.14
N ARG A 354 6.45 13.86 -9.03
CA ARG A 354 7.41 12.74 -8.91
C ARG A 354 7.07 11.85 -7.72
N LEU A 355 6.91 12.45 -6.54
CA LEU A 355 6.60 11.75 -5.30
C LEU A 355 5.24 11.03 -5.37
N ALA A 356 4.19 11.71 -5.83
CA ALA A 356 2.87 11.09 -6.02
C ALA A 356 2.87 9.93 -7.03
N LYS A 357 3.79 9.96 -8.02
CA LYS A 357 3.92 8.94 -9.06
C LYS A 357 4.89 7.81 -8.69
N LEU A 358 5.50 7.79 -7.50
CA LEU A 358 6.37 6.69 -7.04
C LEU A 358 5.62 5.35 -6.98
N ARG A 359 4.31 5.36 -6.69
CA ARG A 359 3.46 4.16 -6.64
C ARG A 359 3.55 3.25 -7.85
N TRP A 360 3.81 3.79 -9.05
CA TRP A 360 3.85 3.01 -10.28
C TRP A 360 4.76 1.77 -10.21
N ARG A 361 5.82 1.81 -9.39
CA ARG A 361 6.76 0.67 -9.26
C ARG A 361 6.07 -0.54 -8.69
N ILE A 362 5.18 -0.34 -7.73
CA ILE A 362 4.52 -1.45 -7.03
C ILE A 362 3.62 -2.25 -7.99
N GLU A 363 3.00 -1.59 -8.97
CA GLU A 363 2.24 -2.29 -10.02
C GLU A 363 3.14 -3.19 -10.89
N HIS A 364 4.39 -2.78 -11.12
CA HIS A 364 5.38 -3.59 -11.79
C HIS A 364 5.87 -4.73 -10.89
N ASP A 365 6.19 -4.44 -9.62
CA ASP A 365 6.65 -5.43 -8.64
C ASP A 365 5.61 -6.53 -8.44
N TYR A 366 4.32 -6.19 -8.30
CA TYR A 366 3.26 -7.20 -8.22
C TYR A 366 3.18 -8.07 -9.47
N ARG A 367 3.43 -7.50 -10.65
CA ARG A 367 3.43 -8.27 -11.90
C ARG A 367 4.57 -9.28 -11.90
N GLU A 368 5.78 -8.84 -11.56
CA GLU A 368 6.96 -9.70 -11.49
C GLU A 368 6.84 -10.75 -10.38
N MET A 369 6.38 -10.35 -9.19
CA MET A 369 6.13 -11.26 -8.08
C MET A 369 5.08 -12.32 -8.42
N LYS A 370 3.99 -11.96 -9.11
CA LYS A 370 2.96 -12.92 -9.50
C LYS A 370 3.38 -13.81 -10.67
N GLN A 371 3.97 -13.25 -11.72
CA GLN A 371 4.28 -13.98 -12.95
C GLN A 371 5.63 -14.70 -12.90
N GLY A 372 6.67 -14.05 -12.36
CA GLY A 372 8.03 -14.58 -12.29
C GLY A 372 8.29 -15.39 -11.02
N LEU A 373 7.87 -14.87 -9.86
CA LEU A 373 8.16 -15.48 -8.56
C LEU A 373 7.02 -16.32 -7.97
N GLY A 374 5.85 -16.32 -8.61
CA GLY A 374 4.74 -17.18 -8.22
C GLY A 374 4.10 -16.82 -6.88
N LEU A 375 4.02 -15.53 -6.53
CA LEU A 375 3.36 -15.04 -5.32
C LEU A 375 1.92 -15.56 -5.17
N ALA A 376 1.21 -15.78 -6.28
CA ALA A 376 -0.15 -16.33 -6.30
C ALA A 376 -0.20 -17.87 -6.34
N HIS A 377 0.94 -18.56 -6.39
CA HIS A 377 1.00 -20.02 -6.55
C HIS A 377 0.85 -20.80 -5.24
N PHE A 378 0.91 -20.12 -4.08
CA PHE A 378 0.78 -20.81 -2.81
C PHE A 378 -0.63 -21.41 -2.66
N GLU A 379 -0.67 -22.73 -2.49
CA GLU A 379 -1.88 -23.54 -2.35
C GLU A 379 -1.85 -24.25 -0.99
N GLY A 380 -1.82 -23.48 0.10
CA GLY A 380 -2.14 -24.00 1.43
C GLY A 380 -3.63 -24.32 1.49
N ARG A 381 -3.98 -25.61 1.52
CA ARG A 381 -5.34 -26.08 1.78
C ARG A 381 -5.38 -26.58 3.22
N THR A 382 -6.36 -26.12 3.98
CA THR A 382 -6.60 -26.56 5.36
C THR A 382 -7.85 -27.38 5.49
#